data_AF-A0A2R6MYL4-F1
#
_entry.id   AF-A0A2R6MYL4-F1
#
_cell.length_a   1.000
_cell.length_b   1.000
_cell.length_c   1.000
_cell.angle_alpha   90.00
_cell.angle_beta   90.00
_cell.angle_gamma   90.00
#
_symmetry.space_group_name_H-M   'P 1'
#
loop_
_entity.id
_entity.type
_entity.pdbx_description
1 polymer ?
#
loop_
_entity_poly.entity_id
_entity_poly.type
_entity_poly.pdbx_seq_one_letter_code
_entity_poly.pdbx_strand_id
1 'polypeptide(L)'
;MQTTAKTDSGDTSASSGPSGFRRRTKMQNTDHDLREVSAQEAAEQFKKWAKDEYQPSTYENHCTTVNLFVSWLRDTEFTFTEVDGWVTGQFEDWLREQDYANVTRKQYLSQLRAFLRWGSRRNVVKSGVAEKVELPNLSRDDVRSDTSIGPDRVQRILDYMDRYRRASREHIIILLLFRTGARLGALRGVDLSMVHLQRNKPQIEVRHRPEIGCPLKNGERNKREQSGPS
;
A
#
# COMPACT_ATOMS: atom_id res chain seq x y z
N MET A 1 6.46 -27.55 -87.41
CA MET A 1 6.86 -26.14 -87.19
C MET A 1 6.53 -25.82 -85.74
N GLN A 2 7.52 -25.81 -84.85
CA GLN A 2 8.34 -24.62 -84.54
C GLN A 2 7.49 -23.55 -83.81
N THR A 3 7.82 -22.91 -82.68
CA THR A 3 9.01 -22.83 -81.78
C THR A 3 8.59 -21.85 -80.65
N THR A 4 9.08 -22.05 -79.40
CA THR A 4 9.50 -21.01 -78.39
C THR A 4 8.52 -19.94 -77.85
N ALA A 5 8.71 -19.27 -76.70
CA ALA A 5 9.52 -19.40 -75.47
C ALA A 5 9.23 -18.18 -74.54
N LYS A 6 9.61 -18.32 -73.26
CA LYS A 6 10.26 -17.34 -72.36
C LYS A 6 9.51 -16.14 -71.70
N THR A 7 9.49 -16.20 -70.35
CA THR A 7 9.91 -15.23 -69.29
C THR A 7 9.27 -13.83 -69.18
N ASP A 8 8.72 -13.50 -67.99
CA ASP A 8 9.33 -12.66 -66.92
C ASP A 8 8.39 -12.61 -65.68
N SER A 9 8.84 -12.94 -64.46
CA SER A 9 9.36 -12.04 -63.41
C SER A 9 8.34 -11.08 -62.80
N GLY A 10 7.88 -11.40 -61.58
CA GLY A 10 7.13 -10.49 -60.72
C GLY A 10 7.30 -10.88 -59.25
N ASP A 11 8.27 -10.26 -58.59
CA ASP A 11 8.40 -10.22 -57.13
C ASP A 11 7.22 -9.47 -56.51
N THR A 12 6.55 -10.05 -55.51
CA THR A 12 6.23 -9.30 -54.27
C THR A 12 5.97 -10.26 -53.11
N SER A 13 6.72 -10.02 -52.05
CA SER A 13 6.66 -10.62 -50.72
C SER A 13 5.38 -10.27 -49.96
N ALA A 14 4.79 -11.24 -49.24
CA ALA A 14 4.13 -11.03 -47.96
C ALA A 14 3.88 -12.36 -47.23
N SER A 15 4.67 -12.56 -46.18
CA SER A 15 4.57 -13.59 -45.15
C SER A 15 3.29 -13.42 -44.31
N SER A 16 2.55 -14.50 -44.04
CA SER A 16 1.71 -14.61 -42.84
C SER A 16 1.61 -16.08 -42.40
N GLY A 17 2.47 -16.45 -41.44
CA GLY A 17 2.37 -17.73 -40.72
C GLY A 17 1.25 -17.71 -39.67
N PRO A 18 0.73 -18.87 -39.25
CA PRO A 18 -0.40 -18.94 -38.34
C PRO A 18 0.01 -18.59 -36.90
N SER A 19 -0.72 -17.63 -36.33
CA SER A 19 -0.58 -17.18 -34.93
C SER A 19 -1.01 -18.28 -33.96
N GLY A 20 -0.02 -19.00 -33.42
CA GLY A 20 -0.20 -19.93 -32.32
C GLY A 20 -0.55 -19.19 -31.04
N PHE A 21 -1.76 -19.44 -30.53
CA PHE A 21 -2.18 -19.07 -29.18
C PHE A 21 -1.28 -19.83 -28.17
N ARG A 22 -0.16 -19.22 -27.76
CA ARG A 22 0.64 -19.75 -26.65
C ARG A 22 -0.19 -19.64 -25.38
N ARG A 23 -0.82 -20.74 -24.97
CA ARG A 23 -1.27 -20.91 -23.59
C ARG A 23 -0.07 -20.64 -22.70
N ARG A 24 -0.14 -19.57 -21.92
CA ARG A 24 0.84 -19.27 -20.88
C ARG A 24 0.65 -20.34 -19.80
N THR A 25 1.37 -21.45 -19.92
CA THR A 25 1.42 -22.49 -18.90
C THR A 25 1.81 -21.81 -17.58
N LYS A 26 0.91 -21.85 -16.59
CA LYS A 26 1.27 -21.50 -15.21
C LYS A 26 2.37 -22.48 -14.82
N MET A 27 3.62 -22.02 -14.75
CA MET A 27 4.67 -22.78 -14.09
C MET A 27 4.27 -22.88 -12.62
N GLN A 28 3.66 -24.00 -12.25
CA GLN A 28 3.57 -24.40 -10.86
C GLN A 28 4.99 -24.77 -10.46
N ASN A 29 5.62 -23.96 -9.60
CA ASN A 29 6.87 -24.38 -8.97
C ASN A 29 6.56 -25.65 -8.19
N THR A 30 7.11 -26.76 -8.64
CA THR A 30 7.16 -28.01 -7.88
C THR A 30 7.96 -27.76 -6.60
N ASP A 31 7.51 -28.35 -5.49
CA ASP A 31 8.00 -28.16 -4.11
C ASP A 31 9.53 -28.41 -3.92
N HIS A 32 10.23 -28.88 -4.96
CA HIS A 32 11.62 -29.33 -4.93
C HIS A 32 12.71 -28.25 -5.13
N ASP A 33 12.36 -26.99 -5.44
CA ASP A 33 13.35 -25.92 -5.68
C ASP A 33 13.37 -24.84 -4.57
N LEU A 34 12.88 -25.17 -3.37
CA LEU A 34 12.92 -24.22 -2.27
C LEU A 34 14.35 -24.04 -1.75
N ARG A 35 14.76 -22.78 -1.62
CA ARG A 35 16.00 -22.39 -0.97
C ARG A 35 15.80 -22.41 0.53
N GLU A 36 16.61 -23.20 1.21
CA GLU A 36 16.64 -23.21 2.66
C GLU A 36 17.28 -21.91 3.16
N VAL A 37 16.45 -21.09 3.81
CA VAL A 37 16.82 -19.77 4.35
C VAL A 37 16.11 -19.62 5.68
N SER A 38 16.82 -19.09 6.68
CA SER A 38 16.20 -18.81 7.98
C SER A 38 15.13 -17.72 7.85
N ALA A 39 14.13 -17.75 8.72
CA ALA A 39 13.10 -16.71 8.75
C ALA A 39 13.69 -15.31 8.98
N GLN A 40 14.74 -15.23 9.79
CA GLN A 40 15.47 -13.99 10.08
C GLN A 40 16.15 -13.43 8.83
N GLU A 41 16.86 -14.27 8.08
CA GLU A 41 17.53 -13.86 6.85
C GLU A 41 16.51 -13.44 5.78
N ALA A 42 15.42 -14.20 5.62
CA ALA A 42 14.34 -13.84 4.72
C ALA A 42 13.73 -12.48 5.08
N ALA A 43 13.54 -12.20 6.38
CA ALA A 43 13.05 -10.92 6.85
C ALA A 43 14.01 -9.75 6.57
N GLU A 44 15.31 -9.93 6.79
CA GLU A 44 16.31 -8.89 6.49
C GLU A 44 16.33 -8.55 4.99
N GLN A 45 16.30 -9.57 4.13
CA GLN A 45 16.26 -9.39 2.69
C GLN A 45 14.95 -8.74 2.23
N PHE A 46 13.82 -9.10 2.84
CA PHE A 46 12.55 -8.45 2.58
C PHE A 46 12.58 -6.98 2.97
N LYS A 47 13.10 -6.63 4.15
CA LYS A 47 13.18 -5.23 4.60
C LYS A 47 14.04 -4.39 3.67
N LYS A 48 15.19 -4.91 3.21
CA LYS A 48 16.03 -4.21 2.22
C LYS A 48 15.24 -3.89 0.96
N TRP A 49 14.54 -4.88 0.41
CA TRP A 49 13.68 -4.68 -0.76
C TRP A 49 12.50 -3.73 -0.49
N ALA A 50 11.83 -3.89 0.65
CA ALA A 50 10.65 -3.11 1.04
C ALA A 50 10.97 -1.62 1.24
N LYS A 51 12.20 -1.29 1.63
CA LYS A 51 12.66 0.09 1.81
C LYS A 51 12.62 0.90 0.51
N ASP A 52 12.92 0.26 -0.61
CA ASP A 52 12.93 0.90 -1.92
C ASP A 52 11.54 0.85 -2.58
N GLU A 53 10.72 -0.15 -2.24
CA GLU A 53 9.38 -0.35 -2.81
C GLU A 53 8.31 0.54 -2.14
N TYR A 54 8.41 0.78 -0.83
CA TYR A 54 7.34 1.39 -0.05
C TYR A 54 7.69 2.77 0.50
N GLN A 55 6.66 3.61 0.62
CA GLN A 55 6.76 4.87 1.36
C GLN A 55 7.14 4.61 2.83
N PRO A 56 7.84 5.53 3.51
CA PRO A 56 8.43 5.29 4.84
C PRO A 56 7.45 4.72 5.86
N SER A 57 6.23 5.26 5.96
CA SER A 57 5.22 4.76 6.90
C SER A 57 4.71 3.36 6.56
N THR A 58 4.66 3.01 5.27
CA THR A 58 4.25 1.68 4.83
C THR A 58 5.38 0.67 5.06
N TYR A 59 6.62 1.08 4.79
CA TYR A 59 7.83 0.33 5.13
C TYR A 59 7.91 0.00 6.62
N GLU A 60 7.72 0.98 7.51
CA GLU A 60 7.74 0.74 8.96
C GLU A 60 6.70 -0.28 9.40
N ASN A 61 5.47 -0.17 8.89
CA ASN A 61 4.44 -1.15 9.21
C ASN A 61 4.84 -2.57 8.76
N HIS A 62 5.39 -2.70 7.55
CA HIS A 62 5.91 -3.98 7.06
C HIS A 62 7.03 -4.52 7.96
N CYS A 63 7.97 -3.67 8.39
CA CYS A 63 9.03 -4.06 9.33
C CYS A 63 8.46 -4.58 10.64
N THR A 64 7.50 -3.87 11.24
CA THR A 64 6.83 -4.28 12.47
C THR A 64 6.21 -5.66 12.31
N THR A 65 5.40 -5.85 11.27
CA THR A 65 4.71 -7.13 11.04
C THR A 65 5.68 -8.28 10.78
N VAL A 66 6.70 -8.07 9.95
CA VAL A 66 7.66 -9.13 9.63
C VAL A 66 8.48 -9.51 10.86
N ASN A 67 8.88 -8.55 11.69
CA ASN A 67 9.54 -8.84 12.96
C ASN A 67 8.63 -9.65 13.89
N LEU A 68 7.36 -9.26 13.98
CA LEU A 68 6.37 -9.96 14.80
C LEU A 68 6.21 -11.42 14.35
N PHE A 69 6.05 -11.65 13.05
CA PHE A 69 5.92 -12.98 12.49
C PHE A 69 7.17 -13.84 12.69
N VAL A 70 8.37 -13.30 12.44
CA VAL A 70 9.63 -14.04 12.65
C VAL A 70 9.84 -14.35 14.14
N SER A 71 9.53 -13.40 15.03
CA SER A 71 9.61 -13.65 16.47
C SER A 71 8.66 -14.76 16.90
N TRP A 72 7.42 -14.74 16.42
CA TRP A 72 6.45 -15.80 16.67
C TRP A 72 6.93 -17.15 16.13
N LEU A 73 7.40 -17.19 14.88
CA LEU A 73 7.85 -18.42 14.23
C LEU A 73 9.02 -19.07 14.97
N ARG A 74 9.92 -18.28 15.56
CA ARG A 74 11.04 -18.77 16.40
C ARG A 74 10.58 -19.55 17.63
N ASP A 75 9.40 -19.22 18.15
CA ASP A 75 8.82 -19.90 19.31
C ASP A 75 7.97 -21.12 18.90
N THR A 76 8.00 -21.49 17.61
CA THR A 76 7.36 -22.69 17.05
C THR A 76 8.39 -23.68 16.52
N GLU A 77 7.94 -24.89 16.20
CA GLU A 77 8.77 -25.95 15.58
C GLU A 77 8.95 -25.74 14.06
N PHE A 78 8.25 -24.77 13.45
CA PHE A 78 8.24 -24.58 12.00
C PHE A 78 9.39 -23.71 11.50
N THR A 79 10.03 -24.16 10.42
CA THR A 79 10.97 -23.36 9.63
C THR A 79 10.24 -22.48 8.61
N PHE A 80 10.96 -21.55 7.99
CA PHE A 80 10.34 -20.63 7.02
C PHE A 80 9.86 -21.32 5.73
N THR A 81 10.54 -22.38 5.29
CA THR A 81 10.18 -23.17 4.11
C THR A 81 8.92 -24.02 4.33
N GLU A 82 8.63 -24.35 5.59
CA GLU A 82 7.44 -25.10 6.01
C GLU A 82 6.20 -24.24 6.16
N VAL A 83 6.32 -22.91 6.08
CA VAL A 83 5.18 -22.01 6.18
C VAL A 83 4.19 -22.30 5.06
N ASP A 84 3.01 -22.74 5.45
CA ASP A 84 1.89 -23.05 4.58
C ASP A 84 0.57 -22.50 5.15
N GLY A 85 -0.58 -23.01 4.67
CA GLY A 85 -1.88 -22.56 5.17
C GLY A 85 -2.10 -22.85 6.65
N TRP A 86 -1.59 -23.99 7.14
CA TRP A 86 -1.71 -24.40 8.53
C TRP A 86 -0.90 -23.47 9.43
N VAL A 87 0.35 -23.21 9.07
CA VAL A 87 1.22 -22.28 9.83
C VAL A 87 0.64 -20.87 9.82
N THR A 88 0.14 -20.39 8.68
CA THR A 88 -0.50 -19.06 8.64
C THR A 88 -1.77 -18.96 9.48
N GLY A 89 -2.54 -20.06 9.59
CA GLY A 89 -3.71 -20.13 10.47
C GLY A 89 -3.33 -20.06 11.95
N GLN A 90 -2.28 -20.78 12.36
CA GLN A 90 -1.77 -20.71 13.73
C GLN A 90 -1.27 -19.31 14.10
N PHE A 91 -0.64 -18.60 13.16
CA PHE A 91 -0.25 -17.21 13.40
C PHE A 91 -1.47 -16.28 13.54
N GLU A 92 -2.52 -16.50 12.74
CA GLU A 92 -3.77 -15.75 12.88
C GLU A 92 -4.43 -15.97 14.24
N ASP A 93 -4.50 -17.23 14.70
CA ASP A 93 -5.03 -17.57 16.02
C ASP A 93 -4.22 -16.92 17.13
N TRP A 94 -2.88 -17.01 17.05
CA TRP A 94 -1.99 -16.32 17.98
C TRP A 94 -2.24 -14.80 18.00
N LEU A 95 -2.44 -14.16 16.84
CA LEU A 95 -2.77 -12.73 16.78
C LEU A 95 -4.11 -12.38 17.46
N ARG A 96 -5.09 -13.30 17.47
CA ARG A 96 -6.36 -13.10 18.17
C ARG A 96 -6.17 -13.11 19.69
N GLU A 97 -5.17 -13.83 20.20
CA GLU A 97 -4.84 -13.88 21.62
C GLU A 97 -4.10 -12.62 22.13
N GLN A 98 -3.46 -11.86 21.25
CA GLN A 98 -2.63 -10.68 21.61
C GLN A 98 -3.41 -9.38 21.93
N ASP A 99 -4.72 -9.45 22.18
CA ASP A 99 -5.61 -8.30 22.44
C ASP A 99 -5.50 -7.13 21.43
N TYR A 100 -5.15 -7.45 20.18
CA TYR A 100 -5.10 -6.44 19.11
C TYR A 100 -6.50 -6.15 18.56
N ALA A 101 -6.76 -4.86 18.28
CA ALA A 101 -7.95 -4.46 17.55
C ALA A 101 -8.06 -5.16 16.17
N ASN A 102 -9.28 -5.44 15.72
CA ASN A 102 -9.57 -6.14 14.46
C ASN A 102 -8.88 -5.49 13.25
N VAL A 103 -8.86 -4.15 13.21
CA VAL A 103 -8.19 -3.38 12.14
C VAL A 103 -6.67 -3.60 12.12
N THR A 104 -6.04 -3.70 13.30
CA THR A 104 -4.60 -3.95 13.44
C THR A 104 -4.26 -5.37 13.00
N ARG A 105 -5.05 -6.37 13.42
CA ARG A 105 -4.85 -7.76 12.99
C ARG A 105 -4.97 -7.90 11.47
N LYS A 106 -5.99 -7.27 10.87
CA LYS A 106 -6.12 -7.23 9.40
C LYS A 106 -4.92 -6.60 8.72
N GLN A 107 -4.40 -5.51 9.29
CA GLN A 107 -3.21 -4.84 8.78
C GLN A 107 -1.99 -5.77 8.82
N TYR A 108 -1.75 -6.45 9.94
CA TYR A 108 -0.66 -7.42 10.09
C TYR A 108 -0.79 -8.57 9.09
N LEU A 109 -1.96 -9.20 8.98
CA LEU A 109 -2.19 -10.29 8.03
C LEU A 109 -2.02 -9.83 6.56
N SER A 110 -2.43 -8.60 6.22
CA SER A 110 -2.21 -8.04 4.89
C SER A 110 -0.72 -7.81 4.58
N GLN A 111 0.06 -7.42 5.58
CA GLN A 111 1.50 -7.18 5.44
C GLN A 111 2.28 -8.49 5.42
N LEU A 112 1.84 -9.49 6.19
CA LEU A 112 2.34 -10.87 6.12
C LEU A 112 2.11 -11.45 4.73
N ARG A 113 0.91 -11.29 4.15
CA ARG A 113 0.62 -11.73 2.77
C ARG A 113 1.61 -11.13 1.76
N ALA A 114 1.99 -9.86 1.92
CA ALA A 114 3.00 -9.24 1.05
C ALA A 114 4.39 -9.87 1.24
N PHE A 115 4.79 -10.14 2.47
CA PHE A 115 6.05 -10.82 2.80
C PHE A 115 6.11 -12.23 2.21
N LEU A 116 5.07 -13.03 2.42
CA LEU A 116 4.99 -14.40 1.88
C LEU A 116 4.97 -14.40 0.35
N ARG A 117 4.27 -13.47 -0.29
CA ARG A 117 4.28 -13.32 -1.75
C ARG A 117 5.67 -12.94 -2.27
N TRP A 118 6.38 -12.08 -1.56
CA TRP A 118 7.77 -11.75 -1.87
C TRP A 118 8.67 -12.98 -1.74
N GLY A 119 8.46 -13.80 -0.72
CA GLY A 119 9.20 -15.03 -0.48
C GLY A 119 8.95 -16.08 -1.56
N SER A 120 7.69 -16.28 -1.98
CA SER A 120 7.35 -17.27 -3.01
C SER A 120 8.01 -16.93 -4.35
N ARG A 121 8.16 -15.63 -4.67
CA ARG A 121 8.86 -15.17 -5.89
C ARG A 121 10.37 -15.45 -5.87
N ARG A 122 10.93 -15.72 -4.69
CA ARG A 122 12.35 -16.04 -4.48
C ARG A 122 12.59 -17.49 -4.11
N ASN A 123 11.56 -18.33 -4.20
CA ASN A 123 11.58 -19.74 -3.84
C ASN A 123 12.03 -19.99 -2.39
N VAL A 124 11.75 -19.08 -1.45
CA VAL A 124 12.06 -19.30 -0.02
C VAL A 124 10.85 -19.75 0.81
N VAL A 125 9.66 -19.73 0.19
CA VAL A 125 8.43 -20.31 0.73
C VAL A 125 7.60 -20.86 -0.42
N LYS A 126 6.71 -21.81 -0.14
CA LYS A 126 5.87 -22.46 -1.17
C LYS A 126 5.05 -21.43 -1.95
N SER A 127 4.81 -21.72 -3.23
CA SER A 127 3.95 -20.89 -4.05
C SER A 127 2.49 -20.95 -3.58
N GLY A 128 1.76 -19.84 -3.64
CA GLY A 128 0.35 -19.78 -3.27
C GLY A 128 0.05 -19.66 -1.77
N VAL A 129 1.06 -19.69 -0.89
CA VAL A 129 0.86 -19.58 0.57
C VAL A 129 0.29 -18.22 0.95
N ALA A 130 0.72 -17.15 0.27
CA ALA A 130 0.21 -15.80 0.50
C ALA A 130 -1.33 -15.72 0.32
N GLU A 131 -1.87 -16.46 -0.64
CA GLU A 131 -3.30 -16.51 -0.93
C GLU A 131 -4.10 -17.30 0.12
N LYS A 132 -3.44 -18.18 0.90
CA LYS A 132 -4.04 -18.92 2.02
C LYS A 132 -4.19 -18.08 3.29
N VAL A 133 -3.51 -16.94 3.39
CA VAL A 133 -3.70 -16.00 4.53
C VAL A 133 -5.11 -15.44 4.48
N GLU A 134 -5.93 -15.76 5.47
CA GLU A 134 -7.27 -15.21 5.61
C GLU A 134 -7.21 -13.83 6.28
N LEU A 135 -8.07 -12.92 5.82
CA LEU A 135 -8.15 -11.57 6.36
C LEU A 135 -9.48 -11.43 7.08
N PRO A 136 -9.52 -10.95 8.34
CA PRO A 136 -10.79 -10.76 9.02
C PRO A 136 -11.63 -9.72 8.29
N ASN A 137 -12.94 -9.96 8.27
CA ASN A 137 -13.91 -8.96 7.84
C ASN A 137 -14.00 -7.89 8.92
N LEU A 138 -13.86 -6.63 8.50
CA LEU A 138 -14.05 -5.51 9.41
C LEU A 138 -15.51 -5.09 9.34
N SER A 139 -16.15 -5.02 10.49
CA SER A 139 -17.41 -4.29 10.64
C SER A 139 -17.16 -2.79 10.52
N ARG A 140 -18.25 -2.00 10.42
CA ARG A 140 -18.14 -0.54 10.48
C ARG A 140 -17.58 -0.05 11.82
N ASP A 141 -17.90 -0.75 12.90
CA ASP A 141 -17.48 -0.39 14.25
C ASP A 141 -15.98 -0.65 14.44
N ASP A 142 -15.42 -1.68 13.80
CA ASP A 142 -13.96 -1.96 13.81
C ASP A 142 -13.12 -0.86 13.14
N VAL A 143 -13.72 -0.10 12.22
CA VAL A 143 -13.06 0.98 11.48
C VAL A 143 -13.31 2.35 12.13
N ARG A 144 -14.31 2.45 13.01
CA ARG A 144 -14.71 3.70 13.62
C ARG A 144 -13.83 3.98 14.83
N SER A 145 -13.19 5.15 14.82
CA SER A 145 -12.62 5.72 16.03
C SER A 145 -13.76 6.28 16.88
N ASP A 146 -13.94 5.75 18.09
CA ASP A 146 -14.94 6.25 19.07
C ASP A 146 -14.62 7.66 19.60
N THR A 147 -13.45 8.21 19.24
CA THR A 147 -12.96 9.51 19.67
C THR A 147 -13.37 10.67 18.75
N SER A 148 -14.52 10.57 18.08
CA SER A 148 -15.03 11.68 17.26
C SER A 148 -15.41 12.88 18.14
N ILE A 149 -14.83 14.05 17.86
CA ILE A 149 -15.12 15.29 18.59
C ILE A 149 -16.49 15.81 18.13
N GLY A 150 -17.46 15.86 19.06
CA GLY A 150 -18.80 16.37 18.78
C GLY A 150 -18.83 17.88 18.44
N PRO A 151 -19.85 18.37 17.71
CA PRO A 151 -19.92 19.77 17.22
C PRO A 151 -19.78 20.82 18.32
N ASP A 152 -20.42 20.63 19.47
CA ASP A 152 -20.35 21.58 20.59
C ASP A 152 -18.94 21.71 21.15
N ARG A 153 -18.18 20.61 21.16
CA ARG A 153 -16.78 20.60 21.62
C ARG A 153 -15.88 21.31 20.60
N VAL A 154 -16.15 21.15 19.30
CA VAL A 154 -15.47 21.91 18.24
C VAL A 154 -15.70 23.41 18.43
N GLN A 155 -16.95 23.83 18.64
CA GLN A 155 -17.27 25.24 18.82
C GLN A 155 -16.55 25.83 20.04
N ARG A 156 -16.56 25.13 21.18
CA ARG A 156 -15.82 25.58 22.38
C ARG A 156 -14.31 25.72 22.13
N ILE A 157 -13.72 24.82 21.35
CA ILE A 157 -12.30 24.92 20.98
C ILE A 157 -12.07 26.16 20.12
N LEU A 158 -12.91 26.38 19.10
CA LEU A 158 -12.77 27.54 18.21
C LEU A 158 -12.96 28.86 18.99
N ASP A 159 -13.95 28.94 19.87
CA ASP A 159 -14.20 30.13 20.70
C ASP A 159 -13.02 30.43 21.62
N TYR A 160 -12.43 29.39 22.23
CA TYR A 160 -11.22 29.53 23.04
C TYR A 160 -10.03 30.03 22.21
N MET A 161 -9.82 29.44 21.02
CA MET A 161 -8.72 29.83 20.13
C MET A 161 -8.91 31.26 19.63
N ASP A 162 -10.13 31.67 19.29
CA ASP A 162 -10.42 33.04 18.86
C ASP A 162 -10.25 34.07 19.98
N ARG A 163 -10.58 33.69 21.23
CA ARG A 163 -10.45 34.59 22.38
C ARG A 163 -9.02 34.73 22.89
N TYR A 164 -8.25 33.65 22.94
CA TYR A 164 -6.96 33.62 23.67
C TYR A 164 -5.73 33.33 22.78
N ARG A 165 -5.93 32.89 21.55
CA ARG A 165 -4.87 32.49 20.59
C ARG A 165 -5.16 33.00 19.18
N ARG A 166 -5.86 34.14 19.06
CA ARG A 166 -6.31 34.69 17.78
C ARG A 166 -5.16 34.84 16.79
N ALA A 167 -5.41 34.52 15.53
CA ALA A 167 -4.43 34.51 14.44
C ALA A 167 -3.10 33.74 14.70
N SER A 168 -3.00 32.92 15.76
CA SER A 168 -1.82 32.08 15.97
C SER A 168 -1.77 30.95 14.94
N ARG A 169 -0.59 30.34 14.77
CA ARG A 169 -0.43 29.18 13.88
C ARG A 169 -1.38 28.05 14.25
N GLU A 170 -1.52 27.77 15.53
CA GLU A 170 -2.42 26.75 16.06
C GLU A 170 -3.88 27.08 15.76
N HIS A 171 -4.29 28.35 15.89
CA HIS A 171 -5.65 28.79 15.59
C HIS A 171 -5.99 28.57 14.12
N ILE A 172 -5.12 29.00 13.20
CA ILE A 172 -5.34 28.82 11.76
C ILE A 172 -5.35 27.34 11.38
N ILE A 173 -4.43 26.53 11.93
CA ILE A 173 -4.41 25.07 11.68
C ILE A 173 -5.72 24.43 12.14
N ILE A 174 -6.17 24.71 13.37
CA ILE A 174 -7.41 24.16 13.92
C ILE A 174 -8.63 24.60 13.10
N LEU A 175 -8.69 25.87 12.72
CA LEU A 175 -9.78 26.40 11.91
C LEU A 175 -9.83 25.73 10.53
N LEU A 176 -8.69 25.54 9.87
CA LEU A 176 -8.60 24.84 8.59
C LEU A 176 -8.93 23.35 8.72
N LEU A 177 -8.48 22.67 9.78
CA LEU A 177 -8.84 21.28 10.06
C LEU A 177 -10.36 21.10 10.13
N PHE A 178 -11.06 21.93 10.91
CA PHE A 178 -12.50 21.81 11.08
C PHE A 178 -13.31 22.31 9.87
N ARG A 179 -12.80 23.27 9.10
CA ARG A 179 -13.49 23.80 7.91
C ARG A 179 -13.33 22.93 6.66
N THR A 180 -12.15 22.33 6.48
CA THR A 180 -11.83 21.61 5.23
C THR A 180 -11.80 20.09 5.41
N GLY A 181 -11.68 19.59 6.63
CA GLY A 181 -11.43 18.16 6.89
C GLY A 181 -10.08 17.67 6.36
N ALA A 182 -9.15 18.58 6.02
CA ALA A 182 -7.84 18.22 5.54
C ALA A 182 -7.05 17.44 6.61
N ARG A 183 -6.16 16.53 6.17
CA ARG A 183 -5.26 15.84 7.10
C ARG A 183 -4.23 16.82 7.63
N LEU A 184 -3.87 16.71 8.90
CA LEU A 184 -2.87 17.59 9.53
C LEU A 184 -1.54 17.61 8.75
N GLY A 185 -1.05 16.46 8.27
CA GLY A 185 0.16 16.40 7.45
C GLY A 185 0.03 17.13 6.10
N ALA A 186 -1.19 17.23 5.57
CA ALA A 186 -1.50 17.97 4.35
C ALA A 186 -1.43 19.49 4.61
N LEU A 187 -2.00 19.95 5.74
CA LEU A 187 -1.94 21.36 6.14
C LEU A 187 -0.52 21.82 6.51
N ARG A 188 0.30 20.94 7.09
CA ARG A 188 1.69 21.24 7.45
C ARG A 188 2.55 21.62 6.23
N GLY A 189 2.24 21.09 5.05
CA GLY A 189 2.97 21.36 3.81
C GLY A 189 2.48 22.58 3.02
N VAL A 190 1.45 23.28 3.51
CA VAL A 190 0.88 24.46 2.84
C VAL A 190 1.84 25.64 2.95
N ASP A 191 2.04 26.30 1.82
CA ASP A 191 2.83 27.52 1.69
C ASP A 191 1.95 28.66 1.15
N LEU A 192 2.36 29.91 1.34
CA LEU A 192 1.63 31.10 0.88
C LEU A 192 1.37 31.08 -0.63
N SER A 193 2.30 30.50 -1.40
CA SER A 193 2.16 30.29 -2.85
C SER A 193 0.97 29.40 -3.24
N MET A 194 0.43 28.63 -2.29
CA MET A 194 -0.69 27.70 -2.45
C MET A 194 -2.02 28.26 -1.94
N VAL A 195 -2.02 29.50 -1.45
CA VAL A 195 -3.21 30.16 -0.91
C VAL A 195 -3.75 31.15 -1.96
N HIS A 196 -4.95 30.90 -2.45
CA HIS A 196 -5.57 31.67 -3.52
C HIS A 196 -6.82 32.39 -3.03
N LEU A 197 -6.63 33.45 -2.25
CA LEU A 197 -7.75 34.23 -1.68
C LEU A 197 -8.48 35.12 -2.69
N GLN A 198 -7.79 35.50 -3.78
CA GLN A 198 -8.31 36.46 -4.78
C GLN A 198 -9.18 35.80 -5.87
N ARG A 199 -9.39 34.49 -5.81
CA ARG A 199 -10.27 33.78 -6.75
C ARG A 199 -11.72 33.93 -6.31
N ASN A 200 -12.66 33.84 -7.27
CA ASN A 200 -14.12 33.83 -6.99
C ASN A 200 -14.51 32.81 -5.90
N LYS A 201 -13.74 31.73 -5.76
CA LYS A 201 -13.80 30.80 -4.63
C LYS A 201 -12.41 30.73 -3.99
N PRO A 202 -12.21 31.33 -2.80
CA PRO A 202 -10.96 31.21 -2.06
C PRO A 202 -10.61 29.74 -1.82
N GLN A 203 -9.40 29.34 -2.16
CA GLN A 203 -8.95 27.95 -2.04
C GLN A 203 -7.52 27.84 -1.53
N ILE A 204 -7.23 26.73 -0.87
CA ILE A 204 -5.89 26.34 -0.44
C ILE A 204 -5.54 25.06 -1.18
N GLU A 205 -4.51 25.13 -2.02
CA GLU A 205 -3.95 23.95 -2.67
C GLU A 205 -3.08 23.16 -1.69
N VAL A 206 -3.04 21.84 -1.88
CA VAL A 206 -2.11 20.98 -1.14
C VAL A 206 -1.33 20.10 -2.11
N ARG A 207 -0.02 20.01 -1.91
CA ARG A 207 0.91 19.29 -2.80
C ARG A 207 1.65 18.19 -2.03
N HIS A 208 2.04 17.13 -2.74
CA HIS A 208 2.92 16.10 -2.18
C HIS A 208 4.33 16.67 -2.14
N ARG A 209 4.87 16.86 -0.93
CA ARG A 209 6.18 17.50 -0.71
C ARG A 209 7.11 16.67 0.18
N PRO A 210 7.53 15.46 -0.26
CA PRO A 210 8.41 14.61 0.52
C PRO A 210 9.77 15.26 0.79
N GLU A 211 10.24 16.14 -0.09
CA GLU A 211 11.53 16.83 -0.01
C GLU A 211 11.68 17.74 1.23
N ILE A 212 10.56 18.22 1.78
CA ILE A 212 10.52 18.98 3.04
C ILE A 212 9.82 18.23 4.17
N GLY A 213 9.71 16.90 4.06
CA GLY A 213 9.09 16.05 5.09
C GLY A 213 7.56 16.23 5.21
N CYS A 214 6.88 16.64 4.14
CA CYS A 214 5.42 16.79 4.09
C CYS A 214 4.78 15.93 2.98
N PRO A 215 4.94 14.60 2.98
CA PRO A 215 4.32 13.73 1.99
C PRO A 215 2.81 13.60 2.23
N LEU A 216 2.02 13.66 1.15
CA LEU A 216 0.61 13.26 1.19
C LEU A 216 0.44 11.74 1.32
N LYS A 217 -0.56 11.34 2.10
CA LYS A 217 -0.87 9.92 2.41
C LYS A 217 -1.03 9.00 1.18
N ASN A 218 -1.40 9.54 0.01
CA ASN A 218 -1.53 8.76 -1.24
C ASN A 218 -0.62 9.29 -2.36
N GLY A 219 0.46 10.01 -2.03
CA GLY A 219 1.31 10.64 -3.03
C GLY A 219 0.56 11.67 -3.89
N GLU A 220 0.99 11.80 -5.15
CA GLU A 220 0.40 12.66 -6.19
C GLU A 220 -1.06 12.33 -6.54
N ARG A 221 -1.53 11.11 -6.22
CA ARG A 221 -2.89 10.62 -6.53
C ARG A 221 -4.01 11.39 -5.80
N ASN A 222 -3.66 12.27 -4.86
CA ASN A 222 -4.57 13.10 -4.05
C ASN A 222 -4.63 14.57 -4.50
N LYS A 223 -4.21 14.93 -5.72
CA LYS A 223 -4.62 16.20 -6.34
C LYS A 223 -6.13 16.17 -6.57
N ARG A 224 -6.91 16.37 -5.50
CA ARG A 224 -8.30 16.80 -5.62
C ARG A 224 -8.24 18.21 -6.15
N GLU A 225 -8.22 18.30 -7.46
CA GLU A 225 -8.70 19.47 -8.18
C GLU A 225 -10.11 19.73 -7.63
N GLN A 226 -10.25 20.70 -6.73
CA GLN A 226 -11.55 21.24 -6.36
C GLN A 226 -12.01 22.17 -7.49
N SER A 227 -12.01 21.67 -8.72
CA SER A 227 -12.71 22.23 -9.86
C SER A 227 -14.17 21.82 -9.72
N GLY A 228 -14.91 22.56 -8.89
CA GLY A 228 -16.37 22.60 -9.04
C GLY A 228 -16.70 23.17 -10.42
N PRO A 229 -17.76 22.68 -11.10
CA PRO A 229 -18.10 23.12 -12.45
C PRO A 229 -18.36 24.63 -12.45
N SER A 230 -17.97 25.24 -13.57
CA SER A 230 -18.03 26.67 -13.88
C SER A 230 -19.40 27.29 -13.63
#